data_AF-A0A1Z8Q696-F1
#
_entry.id   AF-A0A1Z8Q696-F1
#
_cell.length_a   1.000
_cell.length_b   1.000
_cell.length_c   1.000
_cell.angle_alpha   90.00
_cell.angle_beta   90.00
_cell.angle_gamma   90.00
#
_symmetry.space_group_name_H-M   'P 1'
#
loop_
_entity.id
_entity.type
_entity.pdbx_description
1 polymer ?
#
loop_
_entity_poly.entity_id
_entity_poly.type
_entity_poly.pdbx_seq_one_letter_code
_entity_poly.pdbx_strand_id
1 'polypeptide(L)'
;MALNPFFQQGARSEQNLVQDLINEQLRMYGVEVHYMPRKYIKENTVIKEVVASKFDDAYPLEAYVDSFDGYGDNPVLLSKFGIEQTNELTLTISKERWETYIEPLMQNEDNIQLATRPKEGDLVYFPLGDRLFEIKFVEHEKPFYQLMKTYVYTLKCELFRYEDEVIDTGVEEIDDTLIGEDYTGTTGEDGGISTLIGPTQTLTLVGTGITATAITGIVTSGGIRYIDISNRGGGYLGQPTVAISSAPSTGVTGIATVRLIGGIVACTDNVNPATRSVQNVDLENVGSGYTVAPKIAFIGGGGSGAAATSVIGDNVIGIVTLTTADGYVGGVGYTTNPNITFSNEIFKTGVTTVSAAATAVVSSAGTITAINITNAGLGYSTAPTLTIADPALDNTGNYKFNEIVTGQTSGTTARVRTWNATTNVIELASVDGTWTRGEKLLGETSGATHTVREIDLDPTDDGFADNLEIETQADSILDFTEQNPFGTP
;
A
#
# COMPACT_ATOMS: atom_id res chain seq x y z
N MET A 1 64.30 -33.30 -23.93
CA MET A 1 63.69 -34.57 -23.47
C MET A 1 62.73 -34.99 -24.55
N ALA A 2 62.91 -36.15 -25.20
CA ALA A 2 62.02 -36.59 -26.29
C ALA A 2 60.68 -37.02 -25.70
N LEU A 3 59.59 -36.31 -26.02
CA LEU A 3 58.24 -36.76 -25.67
C LEU A 3 57.87 -37.99 -26.51
N ASN A 4 57.11 -38.89 -25.91
CA ASN A 4 56.60 -40.09 -26.57
C ASN A 4 55.69 -39.67 -27.77
N PRO A 5 55.89 -40.22 -28.99
CA PRO A 5 55.15 -39.85 -30.20
C PRO A 5 53.62 -39.96 -30.12
N PHE A 6 53.11 -40.73 -29.15
CA PHE A 6 51.67 -40.92 -28.93
C PHE A 6 51.02 -39.83 -28.06
N PHE A 7 51.79 -38.94 -27.44
CA PHE A 7 51.25 -37.80 -26.69
C PHE A 7 51.31 -36.54 -27.56
N GLN A 8 50.35 -36.41 -28.48
CA GLN A 8 50.06 -35.12 -29.12
C GLN A 8 49.30 -34.28 -28.09
N GLN A 9 49.97 -33.29 -27.49
CA GLN A 9 49.36 -32.41 -26.49
C GLN A 9 48.48 -31.35 -27.16
N GLY A 10 47.38 -31.74 -27.82
CA GLY A 10 46.36 -30.80 -28.31
C GLY A 10 46.29 -30.61 -29.83
N ALA A 11 46.10 -31.68 -30.60
CA ALA A 11 45.77 -31.52 -32.02
C ALA A 11 44.38 -30.87 -32.16
N ARG A 12 44.21 -29.91 -33.09
CA ARG A 12 42.92 -29.20 -33.31
C ARG A 12 41.75 -30.14 -33.55
N SER A 13 41.97 -31.26 -34.23
CA SER A 13 40.94 -32.27 -34.48
C SER A 13 40.47 -32.97 -33.19
N GLU A 14 41.38 -33.21 -32.24
CA GLU A 14 41.03 -33.79 -30.94
C GLU A 14 40.31 -32.78 -30.07
N GLN A 15 40.74 -31.50 -30.11
CA GLN A 15 40.06 -30.42 -29.40
C GLN A 15 38.62 -30.22 -29.90
N ASN A 16 38.41 -30.24 -31.21
CA ASN A 16 37.08 -30.12 -31.80
C ASN A 16 36.21 -31.33 -31.43
N LEU A 17 36.74 -32.54 -31.51
CA LEU A 17 35.98 -33.74 -31.10
C LEU A 17 35.54 -33.68 -29.64
N VAL A 18 36.41 -33.23 -28.73
CA VAL A 18 36.06 -33.05 -27.32
C VAL A 18 34.96 -32.01 -27.15
N GLN A 19 35.05 -30.87 -27.85
CA GLN A 19 34.00 -29.84 -27.80
C GLN A 19 32.67 -30.35 -28.34
N ASP A 20 32.68 -31.07 -29.46
CA ASP A 20 31.48 -31.66 -30.08
C ASP A 20 30.80 -32.65 -29.12
N LEU A 21 31.59 -33.51 -28.45
CA LEU A 21 31.07 -34.45 -27.45
C LEU A 21 30.46 -33.74 -26.24
N ILE A 22 31.07 -32.64 -25.77
CA ILE A 22 30.54 -31.84 -24.67
C ILE A 22 29.21 -31.18 -25.08
N ASN A 23 29.15 -30.59 -26.28
CA ASN A 23 27.93 -29.98 -26.79
C ASN A 23 26.82 -31.02 -26.94
N GLU A 24 27.14 -32.22 -27.42
CA GLU A 24 26.18 -33.33 -27.53
C GLU A 24 25.72 -33.79 -26.15
N GLN A 25 26.63 -33.93 -25.18
CA GLN A 25 26.28 -34.28 -23.80
C GLN A 25 25.33 -33.26 -23.17
N LEU A 26 25.61 -31.96 -23.31
CA LEU A 26 24.76 -30.89 -22.79
C LEU A 26 23.39 -30.87 -23.44
N ARG A 27 23.30 -31.19 -24.74
CA ARG A 27 22.01 -31.31 -25.44
C ARG A 27 21.19 -32.54 -25.02
N MET A 28 21.85 -33.62 -24.62
CA MET A 28 21.19 -34.86 -24.21
C MET A 28 20.78 -34.86 -22.74
N TYR A 29 21.61 -34.30 -21.86
CA TYR A 29 21.46 -34.41 -20.40
C TYR A 29 21.33 -33.05 -19.69
N GLY A 30 21.51 -31.94 -20.40
CA GLY A 30 21.31 -30.61 -19.86
C GLY A 30 19.84 -30.23 -19.78
N VAL A 31 19.58 -29.13 -19.08
CA VAL A 31 18.30 -28.44 -18.99
C VAL A 31 18.39 -27.11 -19.71
N GLU A 32 17.27 -26.64 -20.22
CA GLU A 32 17.15 -25.30 -20.81
C GLU A 32 17.04 -24.27 -19.70
N VAL A 33 17.89 -23.26 -19.74
CA VAL A 33 17.90 -22.12 -18.81
C VAL A 33 17.89 -20.83 -19.60
N HIS A 34 17.37 -19.75 -19.02
CA HIS A 34 17.48 -18.43 -19.64
C HIS A 34 18.58 -17.62 -18.95
N TYR A 35 19.58 -17.19 -19.73
CA TYR A 35 20.63 -16.28 -19.28
C TYR A 35 20.16 -14.83 -19.42
N MET A 36 20.29 -14.06 -18.35
CA MET A 36 19.84 -12.68 -18.28
C MET A 36 21.01 -11.76 -17.90
N PRO A 37 21.54 -10.96 -18.86
CA PRO A 37 22.66 -10.08 -18.58
C PRO A 37 22.23 -8.87 -17.73
N ARG A 38 23.07 -8.47 -16.77
CA ARG A 38 22.83 -7.27 -15.96
C ARG A 38 23.20 -6.01 -16.73
N LYS A 39 22.24 -5.09 -16.92
CA LYS A 39 22.48 -3.74 -17.45
C LYS A 39 22.51 -2.71 -16.34
N TYR A 40 23.52 -1.84 -16.36
CA TYR A 40 23.76 -0.82 -15.34
C TYR A 40 23.25 0.55 -15.83
N ILE A 41 22.19 1.09 -15.21
CA ILE A 41 21.54 2.32 -15.72
C ILE A 41 22.23 3.60 -15.21
N LYS A 42 22.66 3.62 -13.94
CA LYS A 42 23.33 4.78 -13.33
C LYS A 42 24.48 4.33 -12.42
N GLU A 43 25.71 4.72 -12.78
CA GLU A 43 26.90 4.60 -11.92
C GLU A 43 27.22 6.00 -11.34
N ASN A 44 27.23 6.14 -10.01
CA ASN A 44 27.76 7.36 -9.40
C ASN A 44 29.29 7.39 -9.54
N THR A 45 29.85 8.49 -10.03
CA THR A 45 31.30 8.57 -10.33
C THR A 45 32.18 8.80 -9.10
N VAL A 46 31.59 9.23 -7.98
CA VAL A 46 32.31 9.63 -6.76
C VAL A 46 32.41 8.48 -5.75
N ILE A 47 31.39 7.64 -5.67
CA ILE A 47 31.37 6.35 -4.97
C ILE A 47 30.81 5.37 -6.00
N LYS A 48 31.55 4.32 -6.35
CA LYS A 48 31.14 3.31 -7.33
C LYS A 48 30.02 2.43 -6.78
N GLU A 49 28.89 3.06 -6.50
CA GLU A 49 27.67 2.44 -6.04
C GLU A 49 26.68 2.44 -7.21
N VAL A 50 26.14 1.27 -7.48
CA VAL A 50 25.18 1.05 -8.55
C VAL A 50 23.81 1.43 -8.00
N VAL A 51 23.17 2.44 -8.60
CA VAL A 51 21.92 2.99 -8.06
C VAL A 51 20.68 2.26 -8.60
N ALA A 52 20.79 1.60 -9.76
CA ALA A 52 19.72 0.80 -10.34
C ALA A 52 20.28 -0.17 -11.40
N SER A 53 19.82 -1.42 -11.38
CA SER A 53 20.13 -2.43 -12.41
C SER A 53 18.86 -2.90 -13.10
N LYS A 54 18.98 -3.28 -14.37
CA LYS A 54 17.87 -3.77 -15.19
C LYS A 54 18.25 -5.07 -15.89
N PHE A 55 17.30 -5.98 -15.98
CA PHE A 55 17.37 -7.23 -16.71
C PHE A 55 16.20 -7.27 -17.71
N ASP A 56 16.47 -6.91 -18.96
CA ASP A 56 15.45 -6.80 -20.00
C ASP A 56 15.66 -7.73 -21.19
N ASP A 57 16.66 -8.60 -21.12
CA ASP A 57 16.92 -9.64 -22.11
C ASP A 57 17.03 -11.00 -21.43
N ALA A 58 16.50 -12.02 -22.12
CA ALA A 58 16.57 -13.41 -21.72
C ALA A 58 17.00 -14.26 -22.92
N TYR A 59 18.15 -14.93 -22.82
CA TYR A 59 18.67 -15.79 -23.88
C TYR A 59 18.64 -17.26 -23.47
N PRO A 60 17.95 -18.13 -24.21
CA PRO A 60 17.89 -19.56 -23.89
C PRO A 60 19.25 -20.23 -24.13
N LEU A 61 19.70 -21.04 -23.17
CA LEU A 61 20.98 -21.74 -23.20
C LEU A 61 20.85 -23.14 -22.59
N GLU A 62 21.61 -24.10 -23.11
CA GLU A 62 21.70 -25.43 -22.52
C GLU A 62 22.73 -25.46 -21.37
N ALA A 63 22.30 -25.87 -20.17
CA ALA A 63 23.16 -25.99 -18.99
C ALA A 63 23.03 -27.37 -18.35
N TYR A 64 24.14 -27.95 -17.90
CA TYR A 64 24.13 -29.16 -17.08
C TYR A 64 24.16 -28.80 -15.61
N VAL A 65 23.26 -29.40 -14.84
CA VAL A 65 23.18 -29.20 -13.38
C VAL A 65 24.06 -30.24 -12.71
N ASP A 66 25.20 -29.80 -12.17
CA ASP A 66 26.18 -30.70 -11.53
C ASP A 66 25.70 -31.20 -10.15
N SER A 67 24.80 -30.47 -9.49
CA SER A 67 24.32 -30.76 -8.14
C SER A 67 23.12 -31.73 -8.09
N PHE A 68 23.14 -32.81 -8.88
CA PHE A 68 22.01 -33.76 -8.99
C PHE A 68 21.96 -34.83 -7.88
N ASP A 69 23.00 -34.99 -7.04
CA ASP A 69 23.04 -36.03 -5.99
C ASP A 69 22.77 -35.46 -4.59
N GLY A 70 21.48 -35.24 -4.32
CA GLY A 70 20.97 -34.85 -3.02
C GLY A 70 21.25 -33.40 -2.63
N TYR A 71 20.37 -32.85 -1.80
CA TYR A 71 20.69 -31.76 -0.87
C TYR A 71 21.82 -32.23 0.06
N GLY A 72 23.04 -32.40 -0.47
CA GLY A 72 24.20 -32.81 0.27
C GLY A 72 24.59 -31.69 1.21
N ASP A 73 24.24 -31.84 2.49
CA ASP A 73 24.66 -31.03 3.64
C ASP A 73 25.19 -29.65 3.24
N ASN A 74 24.28 -28.71 2.96
CA ASN A 74 24.62 -27.29 2.84
C ASN A 74 25.53 -26.92 4.03
N PRO A 75 26.80 -26.53 3.81
CA PRO A 75 27.65 -26.14 4.91
C PRO A 75 27.05 -24.86 5.49
N VAL A 76 26.47 -24.97 6.67
CA VAL A 76 26.05 -23.82 7.48
C VAL A 76 27.27 -22.94 7.68
N LEU A 77 27.33 -21.84 6.93
CA LEU A 77 28.36 -20.82 7.10
C LEU A 77 27.89 -19.92 8.25
N LEU A 78 28.61 -19.98 9.36
CA LEU A 78 28.45 -19.04 10.45
C LEU A 78 29.08 -17.71 10.02
N SER A 79 28.23 -16.79 9.56
CA SER A 79 28.58 -15.39 9.36
C SER A 79 28.54 -14.68 10.72
N LYS A 80 29.22 -13.53 10.83
CA LYS A 80 29.18 -12.67 12.04
C LYS A 80 27.75 -12.18 12.37
N PHE A 81 26.80 -12.34 11.44
CA PHE A 81 25.42 -11.89 11.54
C PHE A 81 24.39 -13.03 11.65
N GLY A 82 24.79 -14.31 11.58
CA GLY A 82 23.85 -15.42 11.76
C GLY A 82 24.19 -16.69 10.99
N ILE A 83 23.25 -17.64 11.04
CA ILE A 83 23.25 -18.90 10.29
C ILE A 83 22.58 -18.62 8.94
N GLU A 84 23.33 -18.65 7.84
CA GLU A 84 22.76 -18.54 6.49
C GLU A 84 22.67 -19.92 5.83
N GLN A 85 21.50 -20.24 5.27
CA GLN A 85 21.30 -21.39 4.37
C GLN A 85 21.48 -20.89 2.93
N THR A 86 22.64 -21.11 2.32
CA THR A 86 22.84 -20.82 0.90
C THR A 86 22.36 -22.00 0.07
N ASN A 87 21.33 -21.79 -0.75
CA ASN A 87 20.96 -22.74 -1.80
C ASN A 87 21.91 -22.50 -2.97
N GLU A 88 23.06 -23.15 -2.96
CA GLU A 88 24.07 -23.07 -4.02
C GLU A 88 23.73 -24.05 -5.15
N LEU A 89 23.83 -23.56 -6.39
CA LEU A 89 23.62 -24.31 -7.62
C LEU A 89 24.87 -24.21 -8.48
N THR A 90 25.41 -25.36 -8.91
CA THR A 90 26.54 -25.39 -9.84
C THR A 90 26.08 -25.82 -11.22
N LEU A 91 26.36 -24.98 -12.21
CA LEU A 91 25.98 -25.17 -13.60
C LEU A 91 27.20 -25.24 -14.50
N THR A 92 27.18 -26.16 -15.46
CA THR A 92 28.20 -26.26 -16.49
C THR A 92 27.58 -25.96 -17.85
N ILE A 93 28.13 -24.96 -18.55
CA ILE A 93 27.68 -24.52 -19.89
C ILE A 93 28.79 -24.68 -20.93
N SER A 94 28.42 -24.81 -22.20
CA SER A 94 29.39 -24.89 -23.31
C SER A 94 30.02 -23.54 -23.61
N LYS A 95 31.35 -23.51 -23.67
CA LYS A 95 32.11 -22.33 -24.09
C LYS A 95 31.85 -21.97 -25.56
N GLU A 96 31.76 -22.96 -26.45
CA GLU A 96 31.50 -22.70 -27.86
C GLU A 96 30.10 -22.15 -28.09
N ARG A 97 29.08 -22.64 -27.37
CA ARG A 97 27.72 -22.09 -27.46
C ARG A 97 27.70 -20.64 -26.99
N TRP A 98 28.42 -20.32 -25.91
CA TRP A 98 28.57 -18.93 -25.47
C TRP A 98 29.15 -18.02 -26.57
N GLU A 99 30.31 -18.39 -27.11
CA GLU A 99 31.04 -17.59 -28.11
C GLU A 99 30.27 -17.45 -29.45
N THR A 100 29.45 -18.44 -29.81
CA THR A 100 28.74 -18.46 -31.10
C THR A 100 27.32 -17.90 -31.04
N TYR A 101 26.69 -17.89 -29.87
CA TYR A 101 25.28 -17.50 -29.72
C TYR A 101 25.09 -16.30 -28.80
N ILE A 102 25.57 -16.36 -27.56
CA ILE A 102 25.30 -15.33 -26.55
C ILE A 102 26.17 -14.09 -26.77
N GLU A 103 27.47 -14.29 -26.96
CA GLU A 103 28.43 -13.19 -27.11
C GLU A 103 28.06 -12.22 -28.27
N PRO A 104 27.70 -12.67 -29.49
CA PRO A 104 27.30 -11.77 -30.57
C PRO A 104 26.04 -10.94 -30.30
N LEU A 105 25.12 -11.46 -29.48
CA LEU A 105 23.89 -10.76 -29.09
C LEU A 105 24.21 -9.64 -28.09
N MET A 106 25.04 -9.94 -27.08
CA MET A 106 25.43 -8.98 -26.04
C MET A 106 26.42 -7.89 -26.53
N GLN A 107 27.23 -8.16 -27.55
CA GLN A 107 28.26 -7.21 -28.02
C GLN A 107 27.71 -5.87 -28.54
N ASN A 108 26.45 -5.83 -28.98
CA ASN A 108 25.83 -4.63 -29.55
C ASN A 108 24.86 -3.95 -28.57
N GLU A 109 24.79 -4.40 -27.32
CA GLU A 109 23.90 -3.84 -26.33
C GLU A 109 24.60 -2.84 -25.42
N ASP A 110 23.90 -1.75 -25.14
CA ASP A 110 24.38 -0.69 -24.27
C ASP A 110 24.34 -1.15 -22.79
N ASN A 111 25.28 -0.63 -21.98
CA ASN A 111 25.36 -0.83 -20.52
C ASN A 111 25.67 -2.27 -20.03
N ILE A 112 26.15 -3.14 -20.92
CA ILE A 112 26.73 -4.44 -20.55
C ILE A 112 28.25 -4.28 -20.35
N GLN A 113 28.76 -4.72 -19.21
CA GLN A 113 30.18 -4.55 -18.87
C GLN A 113 31.09 -5.65 -19.45
N LEU A 114 30.57 -6.86 -19.72
CA LEU A 114 31.35 -7.99 -20.24
C LEU A 114 30.47 -8.93 -21.08
N ALA A 115 30.83 -9.14 -22.34
CA ALA A 115 30.11 -10.06 -23.26
C ALA A 115 30.93 -11.31 -23.64
N THR A 116 32.26 -11.27 -23.45
CA THR A 116 33.17 -12.35 -23.90
C THR A 116 33.08 -13.64 -23.08
N ARG A 117 32.44 -13.59 -21.91
CA ARG A 117 32.16 -14.72 -21.03
C ARG A 117 31.00 -14.37 -20.09
N PRO A 118 30.38 -15.36 -19.43
CA PRO A 118 29.42 -15.09 -18.36
C PRO A 118 30.05 -14.20 -17.30
N LYS A 119 29.26 -13.27 -16.77
CA LYS A 119 29.71 -12.30 -15.78
C LYS A 119 29.10 -12.62 -14.41
N GLU A 120 29.87 -12.33 -13.37
CA GLU A 120 29.38 -12.32 -11.99
C GLU A 120 28.35 -11.19 -11.81
N GLY A 121 27.25 -11.51 -11.15
CA GLY A 121 26.09 -10.64 -10.95
C GLY A 121 25.03 -10.70 -12.06
N ASP A 122 25.21 -11.50 -13.11
CA ASP A 122 24.16 -11.81 -14.09
C ASP A 122 23.23 -12.91 -13.55
N LEU A 123 22.02 -13.01 -14.10
CA LEU A 123 20.99 -13.96 -13.63
C LEU A 123 20.81 -15.15 -14.58
N VAL A 124 20.39 -16.27 -14.00
CA VAL A 124 19.98 -17.48 -14.71
C VAL A 124 18.62 -17.92 -14.20
N TYR A 125 17.64 -17.98 -15.10
CA TYR A 125 16.29 -18.46 -14.81
C TYR A 125 16.13 -19.95 -15.14
N PHE A 126 15.51 -20.70 -14.22
CA PHE A 126 15.16 -22.11 -14.35
C PHE A 126 13.66 -22.30 -14.57
N PRO A 127 13.22 -22.70 -15.79
CA PRO A 127 11.81 -22.92 -16.09
C PRO A 127 11.14 -24.02 -15.24
N LEU A 128 11.89 -25.07 -14.88
CA LEU A 128 11.36 -26.22 -14.12
C LEU A 128 11.14 -25.94 -12.63
N GLY A 129 11.74 -24.86 -12.10
CA GLY A 129 11.70 -24.53 -10.68
C GLY A 129 11.24 -23.12 -10.39
N ASP A 130 10.84 -22.38 -11.43
CA ASP A 130 10.43 -20.97 -11.40
C ASP A 130 11.31 -20.09 -10.49
N ARG A 131 12.63 -20.18 -10.70
CA ARG A 131 13.63 -19.56 -9.81
C ARG A 131 14.72 -18.85 -10.59
N LEU A 132 15.08 -17.67 -10.09
CA LEU A 132 16.23 -16.89 -10.52
C LEU A 132 17.44 -17.17 -9.63
N PHE A 133 18.58 -17.42 -10.26
CA PHE A 133 19.85 -17.60 -9.58
C PHE A 133 20.86 -16.55 -10.06
N GLU A 134 21.59 -15.96 -9.13
CA GLU A 134 22.65 -15.00 -9.40
C GLU A 134 23.99 -15.72 -9.53
N ILE A 135 24.73 -15.41 -10.59
CA ILE A 135 26.08 -15.94 -10.79
C ILE A 135 27.04 -15.25 -9.82
N LYS A 136 27.47 -15.95 -8.78
CA LYS A 136 28.46 -15.43 -7.81
C LYS A 136 29.89 -15.61 -8.29
N PHE A 137 30.15 -16.68 -9.03
CA PHE A 137 31.49 -16.97 -9.52
C PHE A 137 31.48 -17.74 -10.84
N VAL A 138 32.35 -17.34 -11.76
CA VAL A 138 32.53 -18.00 -13.06
C VAL A 138 33.92 -18.61 -13.14
N GLU A 139 33.97 -19.95 -13.04
CA GLU A 139 35.20 -20.70 -13.23
C GLU A 139 35.49 -20.83 -14.73
N HIS A 140 36.56 -20.17 -15.17
CA HIS A 140 36.99 -20.09 -16.57
C HIS A 140 38.41 -20.63 -16.78
N GLU A 141 39.10 -21.04 -15.70
CA GLU A 141 40.51 -21.47 -15.73
C GLU A 141 40.74 -22.97 -15.44
N LYS A 142 39.74 -23.73 -14.96
CA LYS A 142 39.81 -25.20 -14.73
C LYS A 142 38.74 -25.94 -15.57
N PRO A 143 38.95 -27.20 -16.01
CA PRO A 143 39.71 -28.27 -15.35
C PRO A 143 40.85 -28.87 -16.22
N PHE A 144 41.95 -29.24 -15.54
CA PHE A 144 43.02 -30.15 -15.98
C PHE A 144 43.22 -30.27 -17.51
N TYR A 145 44.10 -29.46 -18.09
CA TYR A 145 44.40 -29.37 -19.54
C TYR A 145 44.63 -30.72 -20.25
N GLN A 146 43.56 -31.45 -20.55
CA GLN A 146 43.55 -32.38 -21.67
C GLN A 146 43.53 -31.50 -22.91
N LEU A 147 44.63 -31.54 -23.68
CA LEU A 147 44.75 -30.84 -24.97
C LEU A 147 44.88 -29.30 -24.91
N MET A 148 45.30 -28.70 -23.78
CA MET A 148 45.64 -27.26 -23.64
C MET A 148 44.50 -26.25 -23.92
N LYS A 149 43.22 -26.65 -23.82
CA LYS A 149 42.07 -25.76 -24.03
C LYS A 149 40.98 -26.01 -22.98
N THR A 150 40.27 -24.95 -22.58
CA THR A 150 39.04 -25.02 -21.77
C THR A 150 37.83 -25.11 -22.70
N TYR A 151 36.90 -26.02 -22.42
CA TYR A 151 35.74 -26.31 -23.28
C TYR A 151 34.39 -25.95 -22.66
N VAL A 152 34.37 -25.65 -21.36
CA VAL A 152 33.18 -25.34 -20.57
C VAL A 152 33.41 -24.15 -19.65
N TYR A 153 32.32 -23.47 -19.26
CA TYR A 153 32.31 -22.57 -18.11
C TYR A 153 31.51 -23.22 -16.99
N THR A 154 32.05 -23.18 -15.77
CA THR A 154 31.34 -23.64 -14.57
C THR A 154 30.90 -22.41 -13.78
N LEU A 155 29.58 -22.24 -13.63
CA LEU A 155 28.93 -21.16 -12.92
C LEU A 155 28.55 -21.65 -11.54
N LYS A 156 29.01 -20.96 -10.51
CA LYS A 156 28.49 -21.12 -9.16
C LYS A 156 27.46 -20.03 -8.94
N CYS A 157 26.22 -20.45 -8.79
CA CYS A 157 25.09 -19.58 -8.62
C CYS A 157 24.49 -19.75 -7.24
N GLU A 158 23.96 -18.66 -6.69
CA GLU A 158 23.15 -18.68 -5.49
C GLU A 158 21.74 -18.21 -5.85
N LEU A 159 20.74 -18.60 -5.07
CA LEU A 159 19.39 -18.07 -5.25
C LEU A 159 19.44 -16.53 -5.24
N PHE A 160 18.94 -15.89 -6.30
CA PHE A 160 18.98 -14.45 -6.43
C PHE A 160 18.08 -13.81 -5.37
N ARG A 161 18.60 -12.75 -4.75
CA ARG A 161 17.83 -11.91 -3.83
C ARG A 161 17.54 -10.62 -4.56
N TYR A 162 16.25 -10.34 -4.75
CA TYR A 162 15.79 -9.12 -5.40
C TYR A 162 16.04 -7.91 -4.49
N GLU A 163 16.54 -6.81 -5.04
CA GLU A 163 16.62 -5.49 -4.39
C GLU A 163 15.78 -4.47 -5.20
N ASP A 164 16.43 -3.51 -5.86
CA ASP A 164 15.77 -2.46 -6.67
C ASP A 164 15.83 -2.76 -8.18
N GLU A 165 16.04 -4.02 -8.57
CA GLU A 165 16.20 -4.38 -9.98
C GLU A 165 14.88 -4.50 -10.75
N VAL A 166 14.88 -3.97 -11.98
CA VAL A 166 13.75 -4.09 -12.91
C VAL A 166 13.98 -5.30 -13.81
N ILE A 167 13.10 -6.31 -13.70
CA ILE A 167 13.06 -7.47 -14.59
C ILE A 167 11.86 -7.31 -15.54
N ASP A 168 12.14 -7.21 -16.84
CA ASP A 168 11.14 -7.00 -17.91
C ASP A 168 11.73 -7.51 -19.23
N THR A 169 11.75 -8.83 -19.36
CA THR A 169 12.44 -9.58 -20.41
C THR A 169 11.57 -9.86 -21.64
N GLY A 170 10.26 -9.63 -21.53
CA GLY A 170 9.28 -9.97 -22.56
C GLY A 170 8.95 -11.46 -22.63
N VAL A 171 9.47 -12.27 -21.71
CA VAL A 171 9.12 -13.68 -21.52
C VAL A 171 8.17 -13.75 -20.34
N GLU A 172 6.91 -14.10 -20.61
CA GLU A 172 5.83 -14.15 -19.61
C GLU A 172 6.24 -14.95 -18.37
N GLU A 173 6.83 -16.13 -18.54
CA GLU A 173 7.29 -16.97 -17.42
C GLU A 173 8.36 -16.30 -16.53
N ILE A 174 9.23 -15.45 -17.07
CA ILE A 174 10.28 -14.76 -16.30
C ILE A 174 9.72 -13.51 -15.63
N ASP A 175 8.90 -12.77 -16.38
CA ASP A 175 8.28 -11.54 -15.88
C ASP A 175 7.21 -11.87 -14.81
N ASP A 176 6.65 -13.08 -14.87
CA ASP A 176 5.70 -13.67 -13.91
C ASP A 176 6.39 -14.29 -12.69
N THR A 177 7.71 -14.48 -12.66
CA THR A 177 8.43 -14.93 -11.44
C THR A 177 8.27 -13.95 -10.27
N LEU A 178 7.95 -12.68 -10.57
CA LEU A 178 7.57 -11.65 -9.59
C LEU A 178 6.11 -11.81 -9.14
N ILE A 179 5.29 -12.45 -9.97
CA ILE A 179 3.87 -12.71 -9.79
C ILE A 179 3.73 -14.12 -9.23
N GLY A 180 4.14 -14.32 -7.96
CA GLY A 180 3.91 -15.60 -7.27
C GLY A 180 2.50 -16.09 -7.61
N GLU A 181 2.41 -17.31 -8.13
CA GLU A 181 1.26 -17.88 -8.87
C GLU A 181 -0.08 -17.62 -8.18
N ASP A 182 -0.69 -16.45 -8.39
CA ASP A 182 -2.05 -16.17 -7.94
C ASP A 182 -2.58 -14.83 -8.46
N TYR A 183 -3.26 -14.92 -9.60
CA TYR A 183 -4.12 -13.86 -10.13
C TYR A 183 -5.31 -13.50 -9.20
N THR A 184 -5.45 -14.12 -8.03
CA THR A 184 -6.65 -14.04 -7.19
C THR A 184 -6.43 -13.56 -5.75
N GLY A 185 -5.18 -13.28 -5.34
CA GLY A 185 -4.90 -12.72 -4.01
C GLY A 185 -5.39 -13.58 -2.84
N THR A 186 -5.52 -14.89 -3.03
CA THR A 186 -5.88 -15.83 -1.96
C THR A 186 -4.95 -17.03 -2.05
N THR A 187 -3.80 -16.91 -1.39
CA THR A 187 -2.90 -18.01 -0.99
C THR A 187 -2.61 -19.06 -2.08
N GLY A 188 -1.43 -18.95 -2.69
CA GLY A 188 -0.93 -19.98 -3.60
C GLY A 188 -0.97 -21.34 -2.90
N GLU A 189 -1.39 -22.37 -3.64
CA GLU A 189 -1.67 -23.70 -3.09
C GLU A 189 -0.45 -24.37 -2.42
N ASP A 190 0.75 -23.80 -2.55
CA ASP A 190 2.00 -24.25 -1.91
C ASP A 190 2.51 -23.35 -0.76
N GLY A 191 1.74 -22.36 -0.30
CA GLY A 191 2.14 -21.50 0.83
C GLY A 191 3.39 -20.65 0.55
N GLY A 192 3.73 -20.45 -0.72
CA GLY A 192 4.79 -19.55 -1.17
C GLY A 192 4.40 -18.09 -0.99
N ILE A 193 5.30 -17.32 -0.41
CA ILE A 193 5.14 -15.87 -0.19
C ILE A 193 5.25 -15.17 -1.55
N SER A 194 4.29 -14.31 -1.87
CA SER A 194 4.37 -13.38 -3.01
C SER A 194 5.51 -12.39 -2.75
N THR A 195 6.66 -12.56 -3.41
CA THR A 195 7.87 -11.80 -3.09
C THR A 195 8.32 -10.92 -4.25
N LEU A 196 7.58 -9.82 -4.49
CA LEU A 196 8.29 -8.56 -4.79
C LEU A 196 8.80 -8.03 -3.46
N ILE A 197 10.10 -8.18 -3.17
CA ILE A 197 10.76 -7.60 -2.00
C ILE A 197 11.53 -6.37 -2.46
N GLY A 198 11.29 -5.26 -1.77
CA GLY A 198 11.76 -3.90 -2.05
C GLY A 198 10.78 -2.90 -1.41
N PRO A 199 11.23 -1.73 -0.92
CA PRO A 199 10.40 -0.84 -0.09
C PRO A 199 9.13 -0.46 -0.85
N THR A 200 7.98 -0.74 -0.25
CA THR A 200 6.69 -0.27 -0.77
C THR A 200 6.24 0.97 -0.05
N GLN A 201 5.51 1.79 -0.81
CA GLN A 201 4.69 2.82 -0.24
C GLN A 201 3.23 2.47 -0.45
N THR A 202 2.49 2.42 0.66
CA THR A 202 1.05 2.19 0.64
C THR A 202 0.34 3.52 0.53
N LEU A 203 -0.54 3.67 -0.45
CA LEU A 203 -1.46 4.79 -0.52
C LEU A 203 -2.89 4.29 -0.35
N THR A 204 -3.70 5.05 0.37
CA THR A 204 -5.14 4.85 0.32
C THR A 204 -5.75 5.89 -0.60
N LEU A 205 -6.50 5.42 -1.59
CA LEU A 205 -7.11 6.25 -2.62
C LEU A 205 -8.61 6.44 -2.37
N VAL A 206 -9.17 7.43 -3.06
CA VAL A 206 -10.62 7.63 -3.13
C VAL A 206 -11.18 6.68 -4.19
N GLY A 207 -12.08 5.79 -3.77
CA GLY A 207 -12.78 4.89 -4.69
C GLY A 207 -13.75 5.62 -5.62
N THR A 208 -14.31 4.88 -6.57
CA THR A 208 -15.37 5.38 -7.46
C THR A 208 -16.55 5.86 -6.62
N GLY A 209 -16.92 7.13 -6.78
CA GLY A 209 -17.91 7.77 -5.92
C GLY A 209 -19.32 7.18 -6.09
N ILE A 210 -19.99 6.91 -4.97
CA ILE A 210 -21.40 6.52 -4.92
C ILE A 210 -22.09 7.43 -3.92
N THR A 211 -23.14 8.11 -4.38
CA THR A 211 -23.89 9.06 -3.57
C THR A 211 -24.64 8.35 -2.45
N ALA A 212 -24.45 8.83 -1.22
CA ALA A 212 -25.19 8.34 -0.08
C ALA A 212 -26.67 8.73 -0.19
N THR A 213 -27.55 7.86 0.31
CA THR A 213 -28.98 8.14 0.43
C THR A 213 -29.41 8.08 1.88
N ALA A 214 -30.41 8.88 2.27
CA ALA A 214 -30.97 8.83 3.61
C ALA A 214 -32.44 9.26 3.62
N ILE A 215 -33.16 8.81 4.64
CA ILE A 215 -34.56 9.14 4.87
C ILE A 215 -34.76 9.65 6.30
N THR A 216 -35.84 10.40 6.52
CA THR A 216 -36.25 10.84 7.85
C THR A 216 -37.77 10.80 7.98
N GLY A 217 -38.26 10.65 9.21
CA GLY A 217 -39.68 10.74 9.57
C GLY A 217 -40.05 12.08 10.19
N ILE A 218 -41.25 12.15 10.76
CA ILE A 218 -41.70 13.29 11.60
C ILE A 218 -41.93 12.83 13.03
N VAL A 219 -41.44 13.62 13.98
CA VAL A 219 -41.87 13.57 15.38
C VAL A 219 -43.01 14.56 15.58
N THR A 220 -44.21 14.03 15.77
CA THR A 220 -45.45 14.84 15.80
C THR A 220 -45.60 15.68 17.07
N SER A 221 -44.95 15.28 18.17
CA SER A 221 -45.03 16.00 19.45
C SER A 221 -43.70 15.95 20.23
N GLY A 222 -43.27 17.11 20.71
CA GLY A 222 -42.24 17.25 21.73
C GLY A 222 -40.90 16.67 21.32
N GLY A 223 -40.42 16.98 20.11
CA GLY A 223 -39.05 16.64 19.69
C GLY A 223 -38.08 17.77 20.03
N ILE A 224 -36.82 17.43 20.31
CA ILE A 224 -35.76 18.43 20.46
C ILE A 224 -35.44 18.99 19.08
N ARG A 225 -35.58 20.31 18.94
CA ARG A 225 -35.33 21.01 17.69
C ARG A 225 -33.86 21.31 17.48
N TYR A 226 -33.22 21.91 18.47
CA TYR A 226 -31.79 22.17 18.49
C TYR A 226 -31.33 22.36 19.94
N ILE A 227 -30.02 22.26 20.15
CA ILE A 227 -29.39 22.56 21.42
C ILE A 227 -28.49 23.77 21.21
N ASP A 228 -28.80 24.85 21.92
CA ASP A 228 -28.05 26.09 21.86
C ASP A 228 -26.96 26.11 22.93
N ILE A 229 -25.73 26.39 22.53
CA ILE A 229 -24.60 26.46 23.47
C ILE A 229 -24.52 27.86 24.05
N SER A 230 -24.75 27.96 25.35
CA SER A 230 -24.63 29.22 26.10
C SER A 230 -23.21 29.44 26.64
N ASN A 231 -22.45 28.36 26.87
CA ASN A 231 -21.02 28.43 27.17
C ASN A 231 -20.30 27.25 26.52
N ARG A 232 -19.21 27.52 25.79
CA ARG A 232 -18.41 26.50 25.12
C ARG A 232 -17.48 25.74 26.07
N GLY A 233 -17.18 26.31 27.25
CA GLY A 233 -16.17 25.78 28.16
C GLY A 233 -14.79 25.67 27.50
N GLY A 234 -13.88 24.96 28.16
CA GLY A 234 -12.53 24.68 27.65
C GLY A 234 -11.82 23.57 28.41
N GLY A 235 -10.64 23.19 27.94
CA GLY A 235 -9.81 22.14 28.53
C GLY A 235 -10.17 20.73 28.09
N TYR A 236 -10.99 20.55 27.06
CA TYR A 236 -11.42 19.21 26.62
C TYR A 236 -10.32 18.52 25.81
N LEU A 237 -9.78 17.42 26.33
CA LEU A 237 -8.83 16.53 25.64
C LEU A 237 -9.56 15.48 24.79
N GLY A 238 -10.72 15.04 25.27
CA GLY A 238 -11.60 14.09 24.58
C GLY A 238 -13.01 14.67 24.40
N GLN A 239 -13.80 14.04 23.54
CA GLN A 239 -15.19 14.43 23.32
C GLN A 239 -16.02 14.15 24.59
N PRO A 240 -16.64 15.17 25.23
CA PRO A 240 -17.52 14.95 26.36
C PRO A 240 -18.83 14.29 25.91
N THR A 241 -19.40 13.44 26.77
CA THR A 241 -20.73 12.88 26.55
C THR A 241 -21.81 13.92 26.88
N VAL A 242 -22.80 14.07 26.00
CA VAL A 242 -23.97 14.92 26.24
C VAL A 242 -25.06 14.09 26.90
N ALA A 243 -25.34 14.37 28.18
CA ALA A 243 -26.46 13.80 28.87
C ALA A 243 -27.70 14.69 28.70
N ILE A 244 -28.78 14.11 28.17
CA ILE A 244 -30.08 14.74 28.02
C ILE A 244 -31.02 14.17 29.09
N SER A 245 -31.71 15.02 29.85
CA SER A 245 -32.68 14.53 30.82
C SER A 245 -33.78 13.70 30.15
N SER A 246 -34.22 12.64 30.83
CA SER A 246 -35.21 11.69 30.33
C SER A 246 -36.51 12.36 29.86
N ALA A 247 -37.03 11.89 28.71
CA ALA A 247 -38.39 12.20 28.28
C ALA A 247 -39.43 11.62 29.26
N PRO A 248 -40.69 12.10 29.25
CA PRO A 248 -41.79 11.47 29.99
C PRO A 248 -41.96 9.98 29.63
N SER A 249 -42.68 9.22 30.46
CA SER A 249 -42.73 7.74 30.37
C SER A 249 -43.23 7.15 29.05
N THR A 250 -43.91 7.93 28.22
CA THR A 250 -44.40 7.52 26.88
C THR A 250 -43.56 8.09 25.73
N GLY A 251 -42.54 8.89 26.05
CA GLY A 251 -41.65 9.54 25.11
C GLY A 251 -40.34 8.78 24.90
N VAL A 252 -39.54 9.26 23.95
CA VAL A 252 -38.20 8.74 23.66
C VAL A 252 -37.19 9.82 24.03
N THR A 253 -36.16 9.46 24.79
CA THR A 253 -35.10 10.40 25.15
C THR A 253 -34.21 10.65 23.94
N GLY A 254 -33.93 11.93 23.64
CA GLY A 254 -33.03 12.30 22.55
C GLY A 254 -31.59 11.86 22.80
N ILE A 255 -30.81 11.80 21.71
CA ILE A 255 -29.38 11.45 21.71
C ILE A 255 -28.65 12.56 20.96
N ALA A 256 -27.54 13.03 21.52
CA ALA A 256 -26.75 14.11 20.95
C ALA A 256 -25.26 13.83 21.07
N THR A 257 -24.52 14.47 20.18
CA THR A 257 -23.06 14.39 20.10
C THR A 257 -22.46 15.78 20.03
N VAL A 258 -21.18 15.91 20.38
CA VAL A 258 -20.49 17.21 20.45
C VAL A 258 -19.49 17.35 19.31
N ARG A 259 -19.50 18.48 18.61
CA ARG A 259 -18.33 18.89 17.82
C ARG A 259 -17.45 19.81 18.64
N LEU A 260 -16.18 19.46 18.76
CA LEU A 260 -15.16 20.28 19.42
C LEU A 260 -14.43 21.17 18.41
N ILE A 261 -13.91 22.31 18.88
CA ILE A 261 -13.04 23.20 18.13
C ILE A 261 -11.73 23.43 18.90
N GLY A 262 -10.60 23.25 18.21
CA GLY A 262 -9.27 23.58 18.73
C GLY A 262 -8.82 24.98 18.31
N GLY A 263 -7.68 25.43 18.81
CA GLY A 263 -7.05 26.70 18.41
C GLY A 263 -7.77 27.96 18.93
N ILE A 264 -8.78 27.81 19.79
CA ILE A 264 -9.44 28.92 20.49
C ILE A 264 -8.97 28.90 21.93
N VAL A 265 -8.29 29.98 22.35
CA VAL A 265 -8.00 30.20 23.77
C VAL A 265 -9.26 30.78 24.42
N ALA A 266 -9.90 29.99 25.28
CA ALA A 266 -11.11 30.38 25.99
C ALA A 266 -10.73 30.88 27.39
N CYS A 267 -10.51 32.19 27.54
CA CYS A 267 -9.98 32.79 28.76
C CYS A 267 -8.61 32.18 29.15
N THR A 268 -8.51 31.49 30.30
CA THR A 268 -7.33 30.72 30.74
C THR A 268 -7.40 29.25 30.37
N ASP A 269 -8.53 28.79 29.82
CA ASP A 269 -8.71 27.44 29.35
C ASP A 269 -8.21 27.34 27.89
N ASN A 270 -7.78 26.16 27.49
CA ASN A 270 -7.08 25.90 26.23
C ASN A 270 -5.68 26.54 26.08
N VAL A 271 -4.97 26.73 27.20
CA VAL A 271 -3.53 27.07 27.17
C VAL A 271 -2.66 25.96 26.56
N ASN A 272 -3.11 24.70 26.67
CA ASN A 272 -2.50 23.59 25.97
C ASN A 272 -3.07 23.53 24.53
N PRO A 273 -2.26 23.60 23.48
CA PRO A 273 -2.73 23.51 22.09
C PRO A 273 -3.55 22.25 21.76
N ALA A 274 -3.37 21.16 22.53
CA ALA A 274 -4.13 19.92 22.38
C ALA A 274 -5.56 19.98 22.93
N THR A 275 -5.85 20.94 23.82
CA THR A 275 -7.18 21.10 24.43
C THR A 275 -8.13 21.93 23.57
N ARG A 276 -9.42 21.61 23.66
CA ARG A 276 -10.48 22.08 22.75
C ARG A 276 -11.67 22.63 23.55
N SER A 277 -12.55 23.33 22.85
CA SER A 277 -13.84 23.82 23.36
C SER A 277 -15.03 23.20 22.62
N VAL A 278 -16.21 23.19 23.25
CA VAL A 278 -17.46 22.71 22.62
C VAL A 278 -17.92 23.72 21.57
N GLN A 279 -17.95 23.33 20.30
CA GLN A 279 -18.36 24.19 19.19
C GLN A 279 -19.84 24.07 18.87
N ASN A 280 -20.35 22.85 18.81
CA ASN A 280 -21.76 22.56 18.55
C ASN A 280 -22.22 21.30 19.28
N VAL A 281 -23.52 21.23 19.57
CA VAL A 281 -24.19 19.99 19.98
C VAL A 281 -25.16 19.62 18.88
N ASP A 282 -24.88 18.52 18.19
CA ASP A 282 -25.72 18.02 17.11
C ASP A 282 -26.56 16.84 17.61
N LEU A 283 -27.78 16.71 17.09
CA LEU A 283 -28.73 15.67 17.49
C LEU A 283 -28.56 14.46 16.57
N GLU A 284 -28.32 13.29 17.15
CA GLU A 284 -28.40 12.00 16.45
C GLU A 284 -29.85 11.48 16.47
N ASN A 285 -30.53 11.71 17.58
CA ASN A 285 -31.96 11.44 17.73
C ASN A 285 -32.62 12.61 18.47
N VAL A 286 -33.63 13.21 17.84
CA VAL A 286 -34.38 14.34 18.42
C VAL A 286 -35.23 13.96 19.64
N GLY A 287 -35.46 12.67 19.87
CA GLY A 287 -36.39 12.18 20.89
C GLY A 287 -37.85 12.53 20.59
N SER A 288 -38.75 12.26 21.53
CA SER A 288 -40.18 12.55 21.38
C SER A 288 -40.88 12.67 22.73
N GLY A 289 -42.01 13.38 22.75
CA GLY A 289 -42.88 13.47 23.93
C GLY A 289 -42.41 14.43 25.02
N TYR A 290 -41.39 15.26 24.77
CA TYR A 290 -40.99 16.30 25.71
C TYR A 290 -42.09 17.37 25.85
N THR A 291 -42.55 17.59 27.09
CA THR A 291 -43.49 18.67 27.43
C THR A 291 -42.79 19.89 28.03
N VAL A 292 -41.55 19.70 28.51
CA VAL A 292 -40.64 20.72 29.00
C VAL A 292 -39.29 20.46 28.34
N ALA A 293 -38.59 21.54 27.96
CA ALA A 293 -37.26 21.45 27.38
C ALA A 293 -36.31 20.65 28.31
N PRO A 294 -35.65 19.59 27.81
CA PRO A 294 -34.76 18.79 28.64
C PRO A 294 -33.55 19.57 29.13
N LYS A 295 -33.00 19.15 30.26
CA LYS A 295 -31.73 19.66 30.77
C LYS A 295 -30.58 18.97 30.04
N ILE A 296 -29.54 19.74 29.74
CA ILE A 296 -28.32 19.27 29.09
C ILE A 296 -27.18 19.33 30.10
N ALA A 297 -26.40 18.26 30.19
CA ALA A 297 -25.16 18.21 30.95
C ALA A 297 -24.04 17.61 30.11
N PHE A 298 -22.82 18.11 30.29
CA PHE A 298 -21.62 17.57 29.66
C PHE A 298 -20.83 16.79 30.70
N ILE A 299 -20.48 15.54 30.39
CA ILE A 299 -19.82 14.61 31.31
C ILE A 299 -18.54 14.07 30.65
N GLY A 300 -17.43 14.10 31.38
CA GLY A 300 -16.14 13.59 30.90
C GLY A 300 -15.41 14.55 29.95
N GLY A 301 -14.46 14.01 29.17
CA GLY A 301 -13.66 14.77 28.20
C GLY A 301 -12.51 15.60 28.79
N GLY A 302 -12.34 15.63 30.12
CA GLY A 302 -11.24 16.31 30.82
C GLY A 302 -11.39 17.84 30.97
N GLY A 303 -12.34 18.45 30.25
CA GLY A 303 -12.62 19.89 30.31
C GLY A 303 -13.78 20.26 31.23
N SER A 304 -14.04 21.58 31.35
CA SER A 304 -15.12 22.10 32.18
C SER A 304 -15.77 23.37 31.59
N GLY A 305 -16.90 23.77 32.15
CA GLY A 305 -17.56 25.04 31.83
C GLY A 305 -18.52 25.01 30.64
N ALA A 306 -18.64 23.90 29.90
CA ALA A 306 -19.63 23.80 28.84
C ALA A 306 -21.07 23.84 29.40
N ALA A 307 -21.92 24.66 28.80
CA ALA A 307 -23.32 24.80 29.15
C ALA A 307 -24.17 24.99 27.89
N ALA A 308 -25.34 24.37 27.87
CA ALA A 308 -26.25 24.43 26.74
C ALA A 308 -27.71 24.33 27.19
N THR A 309 -28.60 24.83 26.35
CA THR A 309 -30.05 24.79 26.54
C THR A 309 -30.71 24.16 25.33
N SER A 310 -31.63 23.22 25.54
CA SER A 310 -32.41 22.63 24.44
C SER A 310 -33.64 23.46 24.12
N VAL A 311 -34.05 23.46 22.86
CA VAL A 311 -35.34 23.99 22.40
C VAL A 311 -36.16 22.84 21.83
N ILE A 312 -37.42 22.72 22.23
CA ILE A 312 -38.34 21.67 21.74
C ILE A 312 -39.35 22.25 20.74
N GLY A 313 -39.95 21.38 19.93
CA GLY A 313 -40.99 21.73 18.98
C GLY A 313 -41.83 20.52 18.55
N ASP A 314 -42.96 20.82 17.92
CA ASP A 314 -43.86 19.81 17.36
C ASP A 314 -43.71 19.73 15.84
N ASN A 315 -43.90 18.51 15.32
CA ASN A 315 -43.77 18.22 13.90
C ASN A 315 -42.40 18.62 13.35
N VAL A 316 -41.37 18.15 14.04
CA VAL A 316 -39.96 18.28 13.63
C VAL A 316 -39.53 17.03 12.89
N ILE A 317 -38.42 17.07 12.14
CA ILE A 317 -37.85 15.85 11.56
C ILE A 317 -37.40 14.88 12.65
N GLY A 318 -37.50 13.58 12.38
CA GLY A 318 -37.03 12.52 13.27
C GLY A 318 -35.55 12.21 13.08
N ILE A 319 -35.13 11.05 13.60
CA ILE A 319 -33.82 10.48 13.27
C ILE A 319 -33.63 10.40 11.75
N VAL A 320 -32.40 10.70 11.30
CA VAL A 320 -32.00 10.51 9.91
C VAL A 320 -31.36 9.12 9.80
N THR A 321 -31.89 8.30 8.90
CA THR A 321 -31.41 6.94 8.67
C THR A 321 -30.79 6.86 7.28
N LEU A 322 -29.50 6.50 7.22
CA LEU A 322 -28.82 6.19 5.96
C LEU A 322 -29.45 4.95 5.33
N THR A 323 -29.66 4.99 4.02
CA THR A 323 -30.21 3.88 3.23
C THR A 323 -29.15 3.33 2.29
N THR A 324 -29.34 2.06 1.87
CA THR A 324 -28.44 1.42 0.91
C THR A 324 -28.68 1.98 -0.50
N ALA A 325 -27.60 2.45 -1.14
CA ALA A 325 -27.56 2.78 -2.56
C ALA A 325 -26.43 1.97 -3.21
N ASP A 326 -26.74 1.26 -4.29
CA ASP A 326 -25.78 0.45 -5.07
C ASP A 326 -24.93 -0.52 -4.22
N GLY A 327 -25.51 -1.06 -3.14
CA GLY A 327 -24.84 -1.99 -2.23
C GLY A 327 -24.12 -1.35 -1.03
N TYR A 328 -24.05 -0.02 -0.97
CA TYR A 328 -23.34 0.71 0.08
C TYR A 328 -24.30 1.48 0.99
N VAL A 329 -24.03 1.45 2.31
CA VAL A 329 -24.69 2.33 3.29
C VAL A 329 -23.75 3.48 3.57
N GLY A 330 -24.24 4.72 3.43
CA GLY A 330 -23.41 5.92 3.61
C GLY A 330 -22.59 6.35 2.39
N GLY A 331 -22.80 5.70 1.24
CA GLY A 331 -22.06 6.00 0.00
C GLY A 331 -20.56 5.76 0.13
N VAL A 332 -19.81 6.08 -0.93
CA VAL A 332 -18.34 6.00 -0.96
C VAL A 332 -17.77 7.18 -1.76
N GLY A 333 -16.51 7.51 -1.51
CA GLY A 333 -15.80 8.55 -2.27
C GLY A 333 -15.89 9.97 -1.68
N TYR A 334 -16.43 10.13 -0.48
CA TYR A 334 -16.49 11.43 0.18
C TYR A 334 -15.13 11.79 0.79
N THR A 335 -14.55 12.91 0.35
CA THR A 335 -13.30 13.47 0.91
C THR A 335 -13.54 14.64 1.85
N THR A 336 -14.70 15.29 1.71
CA THR A 336 -15.17 16.37 2.56
C THR A 336 -16.64 16.14 2.91
N ASN A 337 -17.11 16.73 4.01
CA ASN A 337 -18.52 16.62 4.38
C ASN A 337 -19.42 17.19 3.27
N PRO A 338 -20.32 16.39 2.69
CA PRO A 338 -21.23 16.88 1.66
C PRO A 338 -22.28 17.83 2.24
N ASN A 339 -22.84 18.66 1.36
CA ASN A 339 -23.98 19.49 1.72
C ASN A 339 -25.25 18.62 1.84
N ILE A 340 -26.05 18.88 2.88
CA ILE A 340 -27.32 18.20 3.13
C ILE A 340 -28.46 19.18 2.85
N THR A 341 -29.39 18.79 1.97
CA THR A 341 -30.52 19.65 1.59
C THR A 341 -31.85 18.98 1.95
N PHE A 342 -32.75 19.74 2.53
CA PHE A 342 -34.14 19.36 2.73
C PHE A 342 -34.99 20.06 1.67
N SER A 343 -35.73 19.27 0.89
CA SER A 343 -36.57 19.73 -0.21
C SER A 343 -37.98 19.18 -0.08
N ASN A 344 -38.90 19.65 -0.93
CA ASN A 344 -40.32 19.27 -0.89
C ASN A 344 -40.95 19.46 0.52
N GLU A 345 -40.59 20.56 1.17
CA GLU A 345 -41.07 20.86 2.52
C GLU A 345 -42.55 21.26 2.48
N ILE A 346 -43.40 20.50 3.17
CA ILE A 346 -44.81 20.83 3.35
C ILE A 346 -45.06 21.05 4.84
N PHE A 347 -45.58 22.22 5.18
CA PHE A 347 -45.83 22.63 6.55
C PHE A 347 -47.33 22.68 6.88
N LYS A 348 -47.66 22.53 8.16
CA LYS A 348 -49.01 22.72 8.68
C LYS A 348 -49.42 24.20 8.55
N THR A 349 -50.70 24.43 8.25
CA THR A 349 -51.25 25.78 8.16
C THR A 349 -51.41 26.41 9.54
N GLY A 350 -51.05 27.69 9.67
CA GLY A 350 -51.29 28.48 10.88
C GLY A 350 -50.31 28.23 12.04
N VAL A 351 -49.17 27.58 11.79
CA VAL A 351 -48.09 27.40 12.77
C VAL A 351 -46.82 28.11 12.32
N THR A 352 -45.92 28.39 13.25
CA THR A 352 -44.56 28.84 12.93
C THR A 352 -43.79 27.70 12.26
N THR A 353 -43.09 28.00 11.17
CA THR A 353 -42.38 27.01 10.37
C THR A 353 -40.90 27.35 10.28
N VAL A 354 -40.05 26.33 10.31
CA VAL A 354 -38.62 26.45 10.09
C VAL A 354 -38.10 25.21 9.38
N SER A 355 -37.25 25.41 8.37
CA SER A 355 -36.59 24.30 7.67
C SER A 355 -35.56 23.60 8.55
N ALA A 356 -35.36 22.32 8.32
CA ALA A 356 -34.37 21.51 9.00
C ALA A 356 -32.96 21.77 8.44
N ALA A 357 -31.95 21.48 9.25
CA ALA A 357 -30.54 21.56 8.92
C ALA A 357 -29.79 20.41 9.57
N ALA A 358 -28.80 19.86 8.86
CA ALA A 358 -28.00 18.73 9.32
C ALA A 358 -26.60 18.77 8.68
N THR A 359 -25.67 18.02 9.26
CA THR A 359 -24.30 17.85 8.76
C THR A 359 -23.93 16.38 8.72
N ALA A 360 -23.30 15.93 7.65
CA ALA A 360 -22.75 14.59 7.57
C ALA A 360 -21.45 14.44 8.37
N VAL A 361 -21.19 13.22 8.82
CA VAL A 361 -19.91 12.78 9.40
C VAL A 361 -19.29 11.79 8.42
N VAL A 362 -18.14 12.15 7.85
CA VAL A 362 -17.38 11.31 6.91
C VAL A 362 -16.28 10.58 7.66
N SER A 363 -16.17 9.26 7.47
CA SER A 363 -15.12 8.42 8.04
C SER A 363 -13.77 8.61 7.33
N SER A 364 -12.70 8.07 7.91
CA SER A 364 -11.41 7.94 7.23
C SER A 364 -11.51 7.11 5.95
N ALA A 365 -12.46 6.17 5.87
CA ALA A 365 -12.72 5.36 4.69
C ALA A 365 -13.48 6.10 3.57
N GLY A 366 -13.90 7.36 3.78
CA GLY A 366 -14.65 8.15 2.81
C GLY A 366 -16.11 7.76 2.67
N THR A 367 -16.67 7.12 3.70
CA THR A 367 -18.09 6.76 3.83
C THR A 367 -18.78 7.69 4.84
N ILE A 368 -20.05 8.02 4.64
CA ILE A 368 -20.83 8.77 5.63
C ILE A 368 -21.28 7.81 6.73
N THR A 369 -20.86 8.05 7.98
CA THR A 369 -21.20 7.20 9.13
C THR A 369 -22.43 7.69 9.87
N ALA A 370 -22.69 8.99 9.84
CA ALA A 370 -23.86 9.60 10.49
C ALA A 370 -24.27 10.90 9.79
N ILE A 371 -25.53 11.29 9.97
CA ILE A 371 -26.04 12.60 9.63
C ILE A 371 -26.61 13.21 10.90
N ASN A 372 -25.90 14.19 11.45
CA ASN A 372 -26.27 14.81 12.70
C ASN A 372 -27.11 16.05 12.44
N ILE A 373 -28.24 16.16 13.12
CA ILE A 373 -29.23 17.22 12.95
C ILE A 373 -28.78 18.45 13.77
N THR A 374 -28.54 19.57 13.10
CA THR A 374 -28.24 20.86 13.76
C THR A 374 -29.51 21.62 14.09
N ASN A 375 -30.56 21.45 13.28
CA ASN A 375 -31.90 21.95 13.54
C ASN A 375 -32.94 20.98 12.97
N ALA A 376 -33.84 20.45 13.77
CA ALA A 376 -34.87 19.52 13.31
C ALA A 376 -36.03 20.21 12.56
N GLY A 377 -35.94 21.54 12.35
CA GLY A 377 -37.00 22.33 11.75
C GLY A 377 -38.24 22.42 12.63
N LEU A 378 -39.37 22.85 12.09
CA LEU A 378 -40.61 23.03 12.84
C LEU A 378 -41.82 23.04 11.90
N GLY A 379 -42.90 22.38 12.34
CA GLY A 379 -44.23 22.56 11.75
C GLY A 379 -44.49 21.75 10.48
N TYR A 380 -43.74 20.68 10.21
CA TYR A 380 -43.95 19.84 9.03
C TYR A 380 -45.31 19.12 9.07
N SER A 381 -45.99 19.00 7.93
CA SER A 381 -47.16 18.12 7.78
C SER A 381 -46.78 16.76 7.18
N THR A 382 -45.72 16.73 6.37
CA THR A 382 -45.14 15.53 5.77
C THR A 382 -43.62 15.62 5.81
N ALA A 383 -42.94 14.48 5.96
CA ALA A 383 -41.49 14.49 6.08
C ALA A 383 -40.87 15.09 4.80
N PRO A 384 -39.89 16.01 4.91
CA PRO A 384 -39.21 16.57 3.75
C PRO A 384 -38.33 15.50 3.07
N THR A 385 -38.03 15.70 1.79
CA THR A 385 -37.06 14.88 1.07
C THR A 385 -35.64 15.33 1.42
N LEU A 386 -34.86 14.43 2.03
CA LEU A 386 -33.46 14.66 2.34
C LEU A 386 -32.60 14.21 1.15
N THR A 387 -31.76 15.12 0.65
CA THR A 387 -30.75 14.84 -0.37
C THR A 387 -29.35 15.14 0.15
N ILE A 388 -28.42 14.27 -0.22
CA ILE A 388 -26.99 14.38 0.10
C ILE A 388 -26.28 14.72 -1.20
N ALA A 389 -25.43 15.74 -1.19
CA ALA A 389 -24.64 16.08 -2.38
C ALA A 389 -23.73 14.91 -2.81
N ASP A 390 -23.44 14.83 -4.10
CA ASP A 390 -22.57 13.80 -4.66
C ASP A 390 -21.13 13.93 -4.13
N PRO A 391 -20.41 12.80 -3.96
CA PRO A 391 -18.97 12.81 -3.77
C PRO A 391 -18.24 13.20 -5.07
N ALA A 392 -16.91 13.24 -5.03
CA ALA A 392 -16.11 13.37 -6.24
C ALA A 392 -16.28 12.10 -7.11
N LEU A 393 -17.00 12.22 -8.23
CA LEU A 393 -17.34 11.13 -9.15
C LEU A 393 -16.30 10.90 -10.25
N ASP A 394 -15.17 11.59 -10.18
CA ASP A 394 -14.12 11.63 -11.19
C ASP A 394 -12.97 10.64 -10.92
N ASN A 395 -13.21 9.69 -10.02
CA ASN A 395 -12.37 8.52 -9.76
C ASN A 395 -12.95 7.31 -10.51
N THR A 396 -12.14 6.62 -11.32
CA THR A 396 -12.61 5.58 -12.26
C THR A 396 -11.51 4.58 -12.56
N GLY A 397 -11.91 3.35 -12.91
CA GLY A 397 -11.02 2.29 -13.38
C GLY A 397 -10.46 1.42 -12.27
N ASN A 398 -9.58 0.51 -12.65
CA ASN A 398 -8.78 -0.29 -11.74
C ASN A 398 -7.34 -0.25 -12.23
N TYR A 399 -6.40 -0.15 -11.31
CA TYR A 399 -4.99 -0.23 -11.66
C TYR A 399 -4.62 -1.66 -12.05
N LYS A 400 -3.64 -1.77 -12.94
CA LYS A 400 -3.04 -3.02 -13.39
C LYS A 400 -1.70 -3.22 -12.70
N PHE A 401 -1.34 -4.48 -12.47
CA PHE A 401 -0.02 -4.83 -11.96
C PHE A 401 1.08 -4.27 -12.88
N ASN A 402 2.18 -3.81 -12.26
CA ASN A 402 3.39 -3.28 -12.88
C ASN A 402 3.18 -2.07 -13.81
N GLU A 403 1.98 -1.48 -13.85
CA GLU A 403 1.78 -0.26 -14.63
C GLU A 403 2.42 0.94 -13.94
N ILE A 404 2.84 1.92 -14.76
CA ILE A 404 3.31 3.21 -14.24
C ILE A 404 2.10 4.04 -13.85
N VAL A 405 2.15 4.57 -12.63
CA VAL A 405 1.22 5.57 -12.14
C VAL A 405 1.92 6.90 -11.95
N THR A 406 1.25 7.98 -12.37
CA THR A 406 1.82 9.34 -12.36
C THR A 406 0.91 10.30 -11.61
N GLY A 407 1.48 10.97 -10.62
CA GLY A 407 0.84 12.02 -9.83
C GLY A 407 0.65 13.28 -10.66
N GLN A 408 -0.60 13.67 -10.89
CA GLN A 408 -0.91 14.80 -11.78
C GLN A 408 -0.50 16.16 -11.21
N THR A 409 -0.21 16.26 -9.91
CA THR A 409 0.25 17.52 -9.29
C THR A 409 1.72 17.46 -8.92
N SER A 410 2.16 16.38 -8.28
CA SER A 410 3.55 16.22 -7.84
C SER A 410 4.50 15.82 -8.98
N GLY A 411 3.99 15.18 -10.03
CA GLY A 411 4.82 14.54 -11.06
C GLY A 411 5.50 13.26 -10.59
N THR A 412 5.22 12.80 -9.37
CA THR A 412 5.76 11.56 -8.80
C THR A 412 5.34 10.38 -9.66
N THR A 413 6.27 9.49 -9.96
CA THR A 413 6.00 8.25 -10.69
C THR A 413 6.28 7.04 -9.82
N ALA A 414 5.51 5.97 -9.98
CA ALA A 414 5.77 4.70 -9.32
C ALA A 414 5.17 3.56 -10.13
N ARG A 415 5.50 2.32 -9.75
CA ARG A 415 4.91 1.11 -10.33
C ARG A 415 3.94 0.46 -9.37
N VAL A 416 2.82 0.00 -9.91
CA VAL A 416 1.77 -0.66 -9.12
C VAL A 416 2.18 -2.08 -8.73
N ARG A 417 2.27 -2.35 -7.43
CA ARG A 417 2.49 -3.70 -6.88
C ARG A 417 1.18 -4.42 -6.63
N THR A 418 0.27 -3.80 -5.89
CA THR A 418 -1.07 -4.35 -5.67
C THR A 418 -2.13 -3.25 -5.74
N TRP A 419 -3.32 -3.60 -6.19
CA TRP A 419 -4.49 -2.73 -6.14
C TRP A 419 -5.69 -3.51 -5.62
N ASN A 420 -6.25 -3.06 -4.51
CA ASN A 420 -7.49 -3.60 -3.99
C ASN A 420 -8.64 -2.64 -4.26
N ALA A 421 -9.45 -2.95 -5.27
CA ALA A 421 -10.61 -2.14 -5.66
C ALA A 421 -11.72 -2.04 -4.60
N THR A 422 -11.73 -2.96 -3.61
CA THR A 422 -12.72 -2.96 -2.52
C THR A 422 -12.31 -2.01 -1.40
N THR A 423 -11.03 -2.07 -0.99
CA THR A 423 -10.49 -1.20 0.07
C THR A 423 -9.94 0.13 -0.45
N ASN A 424 -9.75 0.25 -1.77
CA ASN A 424 -9.07 1.35 -2.44
C ASN A 424 -7.65 1.59 -1.95
N VAL A 425 -6.95 0.50 -1.60
CA VAL A 425 -5.55 0.53 -1.18
C VAL A 425 -4.70 0.12 -2.37
N ILE A 426 -3.66 0.92 -2.64
CA ILE A 426 -2.65 0.64 -3.65
C ILE A 426 -1.30 0.53 -2.97
N GLU A 427 -0.52 -0.49 -3.34
CA GLU A 427 0.89 -0.59 -2.96
C GLU A 427 1.74 -0.25 -4.16
N LEU A 428 2.72 0.63 -3.96
CA LEU A 428 3.56 1.17 -5.00
C LEU A 428 5.03 0.84 -4.74
N ALA A 429 5.74 0.48 -5.79
CA ALA A 429 7.19 0.23 -5.78
C ALA A 429 7.91 1.27 -6.66
N SER A 430 9.22 1.42 -6.43
CA SER A 430 10.10 2.31 -7.21
C SER A 430 9.55 3.74 -7.30
N VAL A 431 9.11 4.28 -6.16
CA VAL A 431 8.55 5.63 -6.08
C VAL A 431 9.65 6.67 -6.36
N ASP A 432 9.53 7.41 -7.45
CA ASP A 432 10.40 8.53 -7.83
C ASP A 432 9.68 9.85 -7.58
N GLY A 433 9.87 10.40 -6.38
CA GLY A 433 9.29 11.66 -5.93
C GLY A 433 8.54 11.54 -4.59
N THR A 434 7.65 12.50 -4.33
CA THR A 434 6.84 12.53 -3.10
C THR A 434 5.39 12.87 -3.44
N TRP A 435 4.46 11.99 -3.06
CA TRP A 435 3.04 12.20 -3.27
C TRP A 435 2.50 13.39 -2.47
N THR A 436 1.48 14.03 -3.02
CA THR A 436 0.71 15.11 -2.39
C THR A 436 -0.71 14.63 -2.12
N ARG A 437 -1.17 14.77 -0.87
CA ARG A 437 -2.56 14.44 -0.51
C ARG A 437 -3.56 15.25 -1.34
N GLY A 438 -4.56 14.57 -1.89
CA GLY A 438 -5.60 15.16 -2.75
C GLY A 438 -5.22 15.24 -4.22
N GLU A 439 -4.03 14.81 -4.63
CA GLU A 439 -3.68 14.74 -6.04
C GLU A 439 -4.32 13.55 -6.75
N LYS A 440 -4.45 13.63 -8.08
CA LYS A 440 -4.89 12.49 -8.88
C LYS A 440 -3.72 11.61 -9.30
N LEU A 441 -3.89 10.31 -9.14
CA LEU A 441 -2.99 9.27 -9.58
C LEU A 441 -3.53 8.68 -10.89
N LEU A 442 -2.80 8.86 -11.99
CA LEU A 442 -3.18 8.37 -13.33
C LEU A 442 -2.37 7.13 -13.68
N GLY A 443 -3.03 6.00 -13.99
CA GLY A 443 -2.40 4.82 -14.57
C GLY A 443 -2.20 4.97 -16.07
N GLU A 444 -0.98 4.78 -16.55
CA GLU A 444 -0.64 5.00 -17.97
C GLU A 444 -1.25 3.94 -18.90
N THR A 445 -1.41 2.70 -18.42
CA THR A 445 -1.89 1.58 -19.22
C THR A 445 -3.39 1.34 -19.02
N SER A 446 -3.87 1.42 -17.78
CA SER A 446 -5.27 1.22 -17.42
C SER A 446 -6.14 2.44 -17.73
N GLY A 447 -5.55 3.64 -17.74
CA GLY A 447 -6.29 4.90 -17.73
C GLY A 447 -7.07 5.11 -16.43
N ALA A 448 -6.82 4.31 -15.39
CA ALA A 448 -7.46 4.46 -14.10
C ALA A 448 -7.03 5.77 -13.45
N THR A 449 -7.98 6.46 -12.83
CA THR A 449 -7.72 7.71 -12.10
C THR A 449 -8.35 7.64 -10.74
N HIS A 450 -7.54 7.79 -9.69
CA HIS A 450 -8.03 7.88 -8.32
C HIS A 450 -7.29 8.99 -7.56
N THR A 451 -7.99 9.63 -6.63
CA THR A 451 -7.43 10.72 -5.82
C THR A 451 -6.72 10.14 -4.61
N VAL A 452 -5.51 10.61 -4.32
CA VAL A 452 -4.73 10.20 -3.13
C VAL A 452 -5.41 10.75 -1.88
N ARG A 453 -5.90 9.86 -1.01
CA ARG A 453 -6.58 10.25 0.24
C ARG A 453 -5.65 10.21 1.43
N GLU A 454 -4.78 9.21 1.50
CA GLU A 454 -3.83 9.00 2.58
C GLU A 454 -2.54 8.46 1.99
N ILE A 455 -1.43 8.95 2.53
CA ILE A 455 -0.09 8.52 2.17
C ILE A 455 0.42 7.86 3.44
N ASP A 456 0.68 6.56 3.38
CA ASP A 456 1.40 5.90 4.45
C ASP A 456 2.84 6.37 4.39
N LEU A 457 3.28 7.02 5.47
CA LEU A 457 4.63 7.55 5.61
C LEU A 457 5.52 6.56 6.34
N ASP A 458 4.94 5.53 6.96
CA ASP A 458 5.69 4.48 7.60
C ASP A 458 6.10 3.49 6.51
N PRO A 459 7.39 3.11 6.42
CA PRO A 459 7.77 2.03 5.55
C PRO A 459 7.04 0.77 6.00
N THR A 460 6.47 0.04 5.05
CA THR A 460 5.94 -1.30 5.31
C THR A 460 7.06 -2.14 5.94
N ASP A 461 6.75 -2.75 7.09
CA ASP A 461 7.61 -3.72 7.76
C ASP A 461 7.89 -4.86 6.78
N ASP A 462 9.06 -4.81 6.13
CA ASP A 462 9.55 -5.83 5.22
C ASP A 462 10.09 -7.05 5.97
N GLY A 463 9.93 -7.10 7.30
CA GLY A 463 10.47 -8.14 8.17
C GLY A 463 11.97 -7.99 8.47
N PHE A 464 12.62 -6.95 7.94
CA PHE A 464 14.04 -6.62 8.15
C PHE A 464 14.25 -5.17 8.60
N ALA A 465 13.19 -4.35 8.57
CA ALA A 465 13.17 -2.99 9.07
C ALA A 465 13.19 -2.98 10.61
N ASP A 466 14.40 -3.11 11.16
CA ASP A 466 14.64 -2.98 12.61
C ASP A 466 14.23 -1.59 13.13
N ASN A 467 13.92 -0.60 12.27
CA ASN A 467 13.57 0.76 12.70
C ASN A 467 12.38 0.78 13.68
N LEU A 468 11.33 -0.02 13.44
CA LEU A 468 10.18 -0.10 14.34
C LEU A 468 10.55 -0.79 15.66
N GLU A 469 11.37 -1.84 15.60
CA GLU A 469 11.88 -2.52 16.80
C GLU A 469 12.84 -1.62 17.58
N ILE A 470 13.70 -0.86 16.91
CA ILE A 470 14.62 0.12 17.48
C ILE A 470 13.84 1.26 18.13
N GLU A 471 12.83 1.84 17.47
CA GLU A 471 11.97 2.88 18.06
C GLU A 471 11.22 2.33 19.28
N THR A 472 10.61 1.14 19.16
CA THR A 472 9.89 0.49 20.27
C THR A 472 10.82 0.17 21.46
N GLN A 473 12.03 -0.31 21.19
CA GLN A 473 13.04 -0.55 22.22
C GLN A 473 13.63 0.76 22.77
N ALA A 474 13.78 1.80 21.94
CA ALA A 474 14.27 3.11 22.35
C ALA A 474 13.27 3.80 23.29
N ASP A 475 11.98 3.74 22.99
CA ASP A 475 10.89 4.24 23.86
C ASP A 475 10.85 3.50 25.20
N SER A 476 11.21 2.21 25.21
CA SER A 476 11.38 1.40 26.42
C SER A 476 12.61 1.78 27.25
N ILE A 477 13.66 2.32 26.61
CA ILE A 477 14.93 2.70 27.27
C ILE A 477 14.89 4.16 27.78
N LEU A 478 14.33 5.09 27.00
CA LEU A 478 14.27 6.52 27.31
C LEU A 478 12.91 7.11 26.89
N ASP A 479 12.00 7.20 27.85
CA ASP A 479 10.70 7.86 27.68
C ASP A 479 10.85 9.39 27.75
N PHE A 480 10.70 10.06 26.61
CA PHE A 480 10.74 11.53 26.51
C PHE A 480 9.38 12.19 26.78
N THR A 481 8.32 11.43 27.05
CA THR A 481 6.96 11.96 27.20
C THR A 481 6.71 12.57 28.58
N GLU A 482 7.43 12.15 29.62
CA GLU A 482 7.14 12.59 31.00
C GLU A 482 8.12 13.63 31.59
N GLN A 483 9.42 13.65 31.22
CA GLN A 483 10.34 14.73 31.61
C GLN A 483 11.70 14.62 30.91
N ASN A 484 12.38 15.74 30.62
CA ASN A 484 13.76 15.73 30.13
C ASN A 484 14.68 14.97 31.11
N PRO A 485 15.23 13.80 30.72
CA PRO A 485 16.02 12.96 31.62
C PRO A 485 17.43 13.53 31.88
N PHE A 486 17.84 14.55 31.13
CA PHE A 486 19.18 15.17 31.24
C PHE A 486 19.24 16.37 32.18
N GLY A 487 18.17 16.64 32.94
CA GLY A 487 18.10 17.71 33.94
C GLY A 487 17.88 19.10 33.32
N THR A 488 17.41 20.04 34.15
CA THR A 488 17.19 21.44 33.77
C THR A 488 18.53 22.18 33.63
N PRO A 489 18.75 23.01 32.58
CA PRO A 489 19.92 23.88 32.51
C PRO A 489 19.96 24.93 33.63
#